data_AF-A0A0F2L4R2-F1
#
_entry.id   AF-A0A0F2L4R2-F1
#
_cell.length_a   1.000
_cell.length_b   1.000
_cell.length_c   1.000
_cell.angle_alpha   90.00
_cell.angle_beta   90.00
_cell.angle_gamma   90.00
#
_symmetry.space_group_name_H-M   'P 1'
#
loop_
_entity.id
_entity.type
_entity.pdbx_description
1 polymer ?
#
loop_
_entity_poly.entity_id
_entity_poly.type
_entity_poly.pdbx_seq_one_letter_code
_entity_poly.pdbx_strand_id
1 'polypeptide(L)'
;MSIIGRITEELEGRGFSIVAIHDDSIKAVLNKFRIKVWLAPDYPPLWTNPLEMIEKLELEDINAIFVVSERPYIISDYIVNNLLKAHYWFGKELNVKVYSVNISRLEEDLEDGINLAITNNYREASNVLLKGDACPKCGRLMTTFISSRYLSHKWKTWVDEHVEVCEQCNIVLHRLVISQI
;
A
#
# COMPACT_ATOMS: atom_id res chain seq x y z
N MET A 1 -21.98 -1.29 9.02
CA MET A 1 -20.76 -0.47 8.99
C MET A 1 -20.54 0.03 7.58
N SER A 2 -20.18 1.30 7.37
CA SER A 2 -19.88 1.81 6.03
C SER A 2 -18.57 1.21 5.50
N ILE A 3 -18.36 1.23 4.19
CA ILE A 3 -17.10 0.77 3.57
C ILE A 3 -15.92 1.59 4.10
N ILE A 4 -16.07 2.91 4.20
CA ILE A 4 -15.07 3.80 4.81
C ILE A 4 -14.73 3.37 6.23
N GLY A 5 -15.73 3.06 7.06
CA GLY A 5 -15.51 2.61 8.44
C GLY A 5 -14.69 1.32 8.50
N ARG A 6 -15.00 0.34 7.64
CA ARG A 6 -14.23 -0.91 7.52
C ARG A 6 -12.78 -0.64 7.13
N ILE A 7 -12.54 0.20 6.12
CA ILE A 7 -11.18 0.54 5.67
C ILE A 7 -10.42 1.26 6.79
N THR A 8 -11.05 2.20 7.50
CA THR A 8 -10.43 2.91 8.61
C THR A 8 -9.98 1.94 9.70
N GLU A 9 -10.84 1.00 10.11
CA GLU A 9 -10.49 -0.02 11.11
C GLU A 9 -9.31 -0.89 10.67
N GLU A 10 -9.27 -1.33 9.41
CA GLU A 10 -8.12 -2.07 8.86
C GLU A 10 -6.84 -1.24 8.91
N LEU A 11 -6.89 0.02 8.49
CA LEU A 11 -5.72 0.90 8.46
C LEU A 11 -5.19 1.19 9.87
N GLU A 12 -6.07 1.52 10.81
CA GLU A 12 -5.71 1.78 12.20
C GLU A 12 -5.17 0.50 12.88
N GLY A 13 -5.76 -0.66 12.59
CA GLY A 13 -5.27 -1.97 13.03
C GLY A 13 -3.87 -2.31 12.51
N ARG A 14 -3.48 -1.71 11.38
CA ARG A 14 -2.14 -1.77 10.79
C ARG A 14 -1.20 -0.65 11.23
N GLY A 15 -1.62 0.20 12.17
CA GLY A 15 -0.83 1.29 12.75
C GLY A 15 -0.77 2.56 11.90
N PHE A 16 -1.61 2.70 10.87
CA PHE A 16 -1.72 3.94 10.13
C PHE A 16 -2.45 5.00 10.96
N SER A 17 -2.00 6.25 10.85
CA SER A 17 -2.74 7.42 11.32
C SER A 17 -3.57 7.98 10.17
N ILE A 18 -4.88 8.14 10.38
CA ILE A 18 -5.77 8.75 9.39
C ILE A 18 -5.54 10.27 9.36
N VAL A 19 -5.27 10.81 8.18
CA VAL A 19 -5.01 12.24 7.98
C VAL A 19 -6.23 12.97 7.45
N ALA A 20 -6.97 12.34 6.55
CA ALA A 20 -8.19 12.91 5.98
C ALA A 20 -9.15 11.81 5.57
N ILE A 21 -10.45 12.07 5.73
CA ILE A 21 -11.54 11.25 5.21
C ILE A 21 -12.42 12.16 4.35
N HIS A 22 -12.65 11.72 3.13
CA HIS A 22 -13.57 12.30 2.16
C HIS A 22 -14.67 11.28 1.81
N ASP A 23 -15.70 11.71 1.10
CA ASP A 23 -16.84 10.85 0.76
C ASP A 23 -16.44 9.61 -0.05
N ASP A 24 -15.36 9.68 -0.84
CA ASP A 24 -14.88 8.63 -1.73
C ASP A 24 -13.46 8.16 -1.41
N SER A 25 -12.81 8.69 -0.36
CA SER A 25 -11.39 8.38 -0.14
C SER A 25 -10.93 8.62 1.29
N ILE A 26 -9.86 7.91 1.65
CA ILE A 26 -9.16 8.04 2.92
C ILE A 26 -7.68 8.29 2.62
N LYS A 27 -7.10 9.29 3.25
CA LYS A 27 -5.64 9.48 3.29
C LYS A 27 -5.12 9.04 4.65
N ALA A 28 -4.07 8.24 4.64
CA ALA A 28 -3.47 7.72 5.86
C ALA A 28 -1.96 7.68 5.75
N VAL A 29 -1.29 7.66 6.90
CA VAL A 29 0.17 7.70 6.99
C VAL A 29 0.66 6.67 8.00
N LEU A 30 1.67 5.90 7.59
CA LEU A 30 2.46 5.02 8.45
C LEU A 30 3.90 5.54 8.46
N ASN A 31 4.30 6.20 9.54
CA ASN A 31 5.58 6.91 9.62
C ASN A 31 5.74 7.97 8.51
N LYS A 32 6.55 7.70 7.48
CA LYS A 32 6.70 8.57 6.30
C LYS A 32 5.99 8.03 5.06
N PHE A 33 5.44 6.82 5.13
CA PHE A 33 4.72 6.18 4.05
C PHE A 33 3.28 6.70 3.99
N ARG A 34 3.01 7.50 2.95
CA ARG A 34 1.72 8.17 2.73
C ARG A 34 0.90 7.39 1.72
N ILE A 35 -0.36 7.10 2.05
CA ILE A 35 -1.24 6.34 1.17
C ILE A 35 -2.58 7.05 0.98
N LYS A 36 -3.24 6.72 -0.13
CA LYS A 36 -4.65 7.03 -0.36
C LYS A 36 -5.41 5.74 -0.65
N VAL A 37 -6.51 5.50 0.03
CA VAL A 37 -7.50 4.47 -0.34
C VAL A 37 -8.64 5.20 -1.01
N TRP A 38 -8.92 4.87 -2.27
CA TRP A 38 -9.93 5.50 -3.08
C TRP A 38 -11.03 4.50 -3.45
N LEU A 39 -12.27 4.85 -3.08
CA LEU A 39 -13.49 4.14 -3.46
C LEU A 39 -13.86 4.55 -4.88
N ALA A 40 -13.35 3.78 -5.84
CA ALA A 40 -13.51 4.10 -7.23
C ALA A 40 -14.91 3.70 -7.74
N PRO A 41 -15.49 4.47 -8.68
CA PRO A 41 -16.72 4.07 -9.37
C PRO A 41 -16.52 2.78 -10.16
N ASP A 42 -17.61 2.14 -10.61
CA ASP A 42 -17.57 0.86 -11.34
C ASP A 42 -16.84 0.93 -12.68
N TYR A 43 -16.67 2.13 -13.23
CA TYR A 43 -15.99 2.40 -14.48
C TYR A 43 -14.96 3.51 -14.30
N PRO A 44 -13.80 3.44 -14.99
CA PRO A 44 -12.78 4.47 -14.90
C PRO A 44 -13.36 5.85 -15.28
N PRO A 45 -13.11 6.89 -14.48
CA PRO A 45 -13.49 8.25 -14.86
C PRO A 45 -12.83 8.62 -16.18
N LEU A 46 -13.58 9.29 -17.07
CA LEU A 46 -13.06 9.74 -18.35
C LEU A 46 -12.18 10.99 -18.17
N TRP A 47 -10.93 10.79 -17.71
CA TRP A 47 -9.92 11.85 -17.74
C TRP A 47 -9.33 11.94 -19.15
N THR A 48 -9.60 13.06 -19.82
CA THR A 48 -9.01 13.35 -21.14
C THR A 48 -7.57 13.85 -21.01
N ASN A 49 -7.24 14.47 -19.88
CA ASN A 49 -5.90 14.92 -19.54
C ASN A 49 -5.34 14.12 -18.33
N PRO A 50 -4.22 13.39 -18.48
CA PRO A 50 -3.56 12.70 -17.37
C PRO A 50 -3.22 13.59 -16.16
N LEU A 51 -2.95 14.88 -16.36
CA LEU A 51 -2.66 15.81 -15.26
C LEU A 51 -3.90 16.07 -14.39
N GLU A 52 -5.10 16.07 -14.99
CA GLU A 52 -6.37 16.22 -14.28
C GLU A 52 -6.60 15.02 -13.34
N MET A 53 -6.26 13.81 -13.78
CA MET A 53 -6.30 12.62 -12.94
C MET A 53 -5.35 12.75 -11.75
N ILE A 54 -4.11 13.18 -11.99
CA ILE A 54 -3.08 13.34 -10.95
C ILE A 54 -3.55 14.33 -9.88
N GLU A 55 -4.09 15.47 -10.30
CA GLU A 55 -4.62 16.50 -9.40
C GLU A 55 -5.84 15.99 -8.61
N LYS A 56 -6.84 15.41 -9.29
CA LYS A 56 -8.07 14.90 -8.64
C LYS A 56 -7.80 13.78 -7.65
N LEU A 57 -6.87 12.89 -7.97
CA LEU A 57 -6.47 11.81 -7.07
C LEU A 57 -5.39 12.24 -6.08
N GLU A 58 -4.85 13.45 -6.21
CA GLU A 58 -3.80 14.03 -5.35
C GLU A 58 -2.57 13.12 -5.27
N LEU A 59 -2.15 12.60 -6.42
CA LEU A 59 -1.10 11.57 -6.50
C LEU A 59 0.30 12.11 -6.16
N GLU A 60 0.48 13.43 -6.12
CA GLU A 60 1.79 14.05 -5.84
C GLU A 60 2.23 13.90 -4.38
N ASP A 61 1.26 13.72 -3.47
CA ASP A 61 1.49 13.73 -2.02
C ASP A 61 1.54 12.33 -1.38
N ILE A 62 1.44 11.27 -2.19
CA ILE A 62 1.35 9.90 -1.72
C ILE A 62 2.41 9.01 -2.34
N ASN A 63 2.72 7.90 -1.67
CA ASN A 63 3.60 6.85 -2.15
C ASN A 63 2.82 5.70 -2.80
N ALA A 64 1.58 5.48 -2.36
CA ALA A 64 0.72 4.42 -2.87
C ALA A 64 -0.76 4.83 -2.89
N ILE A 65 -1.48 4.33 -3.90
CA ILE A 65 -2.94 4.41 -3.98
C ILE A 65 -3.54 3.01 -4.03
N PHE A 66 -4.54 2.77 -3.18
CA PHE A 66 -5.37 1.57 -3.17
C PHE A 66 -6.70 1.88 -3.84
N VAL A 67 -6.97 1.23 -4.96
CA VAL A 67 -8.19 1.38 -5.75
C VAL A 67 -9.17 0.32 -5.31
N VAL A 68 -10.22 0.73 -4.59
CA VAL A 68 -11.27 -0.15 -4.08
C VAL A 68 -12.47 -0.07 -5.02
N SER A 69 -12.88 -1.20 -5.60
CA SER A 69 -14.00 -1.28 -6.55
C SER A 69 -14.47 -2.73 -6.71
N GLU A 70 -15.61 -2.94 -7.39
CA GLU A 70 -15.96 -4.26 -7.94
C GLU A 70 -15.01 -4.70 -9.07
N ARG A 71 -14.42 -3.74 -9.80
CA ARG A 71 -13.53 -3.99 -10.94
C ARG A 71 -12.20 -3.23 -10.81
N PRO A 72 -11.45 -3.44 -9.70
CA PRO A 72 -10.33 -2.57 -9.34
C PRO A 72 -9.16 -2.66 -10.33
N TYR A 73 -8.97 -3.81 -10.98
CA TYR A 73 -7.88 -4.03 -11.94
C TYR A 73 -8.01 -3.14 -13.19
N ILE A 74 -9.22 -3.03 -13.75
CA ILE A 74 -9.46 -2.18 -14.94
C ILE A 74 -9.13 -0.72 -14.62
N ILE A 75 -9.53 -0.26 -13.44
CA ILE A 75 -9.31 1.11 -12.99
C ILE A 75 -7.83 1.34 -12.67
N SER A 76 -7.18 0.37 -12.03
CA SER A 76 -5.76 0.43 -11.70
C SER A 76 -4.90 0.49 -12.97
N ASP A 77 -5.18 -0.35 -13.96
CA ASP A 77 -4.52 -0.32 -15.27
C ASP A 77 -4.74 1.01 -15.98
N TYR A 78 -5.95 1.56 -15.88
CA TYR A 78 -6.24 2.88 -16.43
C TYR A 78 -5.43 4.00 -15.75
N ILE A 79 -5.28 3.97 -14.43
CA ILE A 79 -4.43 4.92 -13.69
C ILE A 79 -2.97 4.77 -14.12
N VAL A 80 -2.44 3.54 -14.14
CA VAL A 80 -1.04 3.27 -14.55
C VAL A 80 -0.79 3.77 -15.97
N ASN A 81 -1.71 3.50 -16.89
CA ASN A 81 -1.61 4.00 -18.27
C ASN A 81 -1.60 5.53 -18.35
N ASN A 82 -2.39 6.21 -17.52
CA ASN A 82 -2.37 7.67 -17.47
C ASN A 82 -1.09 8.21 -16.83
N LEU A 83 -0.54 7.56 -15.81
CA LEU A 83 0.77 7.94 -15.25
C LEU A 83 1.88 7.83 -16.31
N LEU A 84 1.89 6.76 -17.11
CA LEU A 84 2.82 6.62 -18.23
C LEU A 84 2.64 7.71 -19.28
N LYS A 85 1.39 8.06 -19.64
CA LYS A 85 1.10 9.18 -20.54
C LYS A 85 1.53 10.52 -19.95
N ALA A 86 1.35 10.73 -18.65
CA ALA A 86 1.77 11.96 -17.97
C ALA A 86 3.28 12.16 -18.05
N HIS A 87 4.04 11.09 -17.82
CA HIS A 87 5.49 11.10 -18.01
C HIS A 87 5.87 11.39 -19.46
N TYR A 88 5.27 10.68 -20.43
CA TYR A 88 5.64 10.79 -21.84
C TYR A 88 5.22 12.14 -22.47
N TRP A 89 4.03 12.66 -22.16
CA TRP A 89 3.51 13.90 -22.77
C TRP A 89 3.93 15.17 -22.03
N PHE A 90 4.10 15.11 -20.71
CA PHE A 90 4.32 16.29 -19.88
C PHE A 90 5.61 16.24 -19.06
N GLY A 91 6.39 15.15 -19.15
CA GLY A 91 7.59 14.97 -18.33
C GLY A 91 7.30 14.83 -16.83
N LYS A 92 6.04 14.59 -16.44
CA LYS A 92 5.62 14.47 -15.04
C LYS A 92 5.86 13.02 -14.58
N GLU A 93 6.95 12.81 -13.84
CA GLU A 93 7.25 11.52 -13.23
C GLU A 93 6.72 11.47 -11.79
N LEU A 94 5.94 10.43 -11.48
CA LEU A 94 5.40 10.19 -10.15
C LEU A 94 5.77 8.76 -9.73
N ASN A 95 6.41 8.63 -8.58
CA ASN A 95 6.74 7.33 -8.01
C ASN A 95 5.61 6.83 -7.09
N VAL A 96 4.41 6.70 -7.65
CA VAL A 96 3.22 6.20 -6.96
C VAL A 96 2.94 4.78 -7.40
N LYS A 97 2.81 3.86 -6.43
CA LYS A 97 2.38 2.49 -6.71
C LYS A 97 0.86 2.37 -6.62
N VAL A 98 0.27 1.64 -7.56
CA VAL A 98 -1.18 1.43 -7.65
C VAL A 98 -1.51 0.00 -7.24
N TYR A 99 -2.43 -0.16 -6.29
CA TYR A 99 -2.87 -1.45 -5.76
C TYR A 99 -4.36 -1.64 -5.99
N SER A 100 -4.77 -2.81 -6.45
CA SER A 100 -6.17 -3.15 -6.70
C SER A 100 -6.76 -3.89 -5.51
N VAL A 101 -7.91 -3.45 -5.01
CA VAL A 101 -8.62 -4.07 -3.87
C VAL A 101 -10.06 -4.36 -4.26
N ASN A 102 -10.46 -5.63 -4.24
CA ASN A 102 -11.82 -6.00 -4.57
C ASN A 102 -12.75 -5.76 -3.38
N ILE A 103 -13.81 -4.96 -3.58
CA ILE A 103 -14.77 -4.62 -2.53
C ILE A 103 -15.48 -5.83 -1.91
N SER A 104 -15.63 -6.93 -2.68
CA SER A 104 -16.24 -8.18 -2.19
C SER A 104 -15.36 -8.94 -1.20
N ARG A 105 -14.04 -8.68 -1.21
CA ARG A 105 -13.05 -9.27 -0.30
C ARG A 105 -12.22 -8.17 0.36
N LEU A 106 -12.88 -7.06 0.69
CA LEU A 106 -12.25 -5.79 1.06
C LEU A 106 -11.11 -5.95 2.06
N GLU A 107 -11.36 -6.59 3.21
CA GLU A 107 -10.38 -6.72 4.28
C GLU A 107 -9.17 -7.58 3.86
N GLU A 108 -9.42 -8.73 3.22
CA GLU A 108 -8.37 -9.65 2.81
C GLU A 108 -7.49 -9.05 1.70
N ASP A 109 -8.11 -8.44 0.68
CA ASP A 109 -7.40 -7.82 -0.43
C ASP A 109 -6.67 -6.54 -0.01
N LEU A 110 -7.25 -5.76 0.91
CA LEU A 110 -6.60 -4.59 1.48
C LEU A 110 -5.40 -5.00 2.35
N GLU A 111 -5.53 -6.05 3.16
CA GLU A 111 -4.42 -6.61 3.95
C GLU A 111 -3.26 -7.05 3.04
N ASP A 112 -3.55 -7.87 2.01
CA ASP A 112 -2.54 -8.32 1.04
C ASP A 112 -1.91 -7.12 0.28
N GLY A 113 -2.72 -6.12 -0.06
CA GLY A 113 -2.26 -4.87 -0.67
C GLY A 113 -1.32 -4.09 0.25
N ILE A 114 -1.68 -3.87 1.52
CA ILE A 114 -0.87 -3.16 2.52
C ILE A 114 0.45 -3.89 2.72
N ASN A 115 0.43 -5.21 2.87
CA ASN A 115 1.63 -6.05 2.98
C ASN A 115 2.60 -5.79 1.82
N LEU A 116 2.09 -5.82 0.59
CA LEU A 116 2.88 -5.56 -0.61
C LEU A 116 3.36 -4.10 -0.67
N ALA A 117 2.54 -3.15 -0.25
CA ALA A 117 2.87 -1.73 -0.28
C ALA A 117 3.97 -1.36 0.74
N ILE A 118 3.90 -1.91 1.95
CA ILE A 118 4.94 -1.79 2.98
C ILE A 118 6.25 -2.41 2.48
N THR A 119 6.20 -3.62 1.91
CA THR A 119 7.39 -4.29 1.34
C THR A 119 8.07 -3.41 0.29
N ASN A 120 7.26 -2.75 -0.53
CA ASN A 120 7.71 -1.93 -1.64
C ASN A 120 8.22 -0.54 -1.25
N ASN A 121 7.86 -0.07 -0.06
CA ASN A 121 8.17 1.26 0.49
C ASN A 121 8.72 1.12 1.91
N TYR A 122 9.55 0.08 2.13
CA TYR A 122 9.99 -0.32 3.47
C TYR A 122 10.80 0.77 4.18
N ARG A 123 11.47 1.66 3.45
CA ARG A 123 12.26 2.76 4.03
C ARG A 123 11.35 3.82 4.61
N GLU A 124 10.28 4.16 3.89
CA GLU A 124 9.29 5.16 4.28
C GLU A 124 8.37 4.64 5.39
N ALA A 125 8.00 3.35 5.30
CA ALA A 125 7.15 2.69 6.28
C ALA A 125 7.91 2.30 7.57
N SER A 126 9.24 2.32 7.54
CA SER A 126 10.11 1.81 8.60
C SER A 126 9.73 2.31 9.99
N ASN A 127 9.54 1.38 10.92
CA ASN A 127 9.29 1.67 12.33
C ASN A 127 10.45 1.22 13.24
N VAL A 128 11.39 0.43 12.72
CA VAL A 128 12.56 -0.08 13.43
C VAL A 128 13.79 -0.10 12.52
N LEU A 129 14.98 -0.10 13.12
CA LEU A 129 16.25 -0.32 12.42
C LEU A 129 17.10 -1.28 13.25
N LEU A 130 16.83 -2.57 13.10
CA LEU A 130 17.46 -3.64 13.88
C LEU A 130 18.25 -4.59 12.98
N LYS A 131 19.20 -5.32 13.57
CA LYS A 131 19.85 -6.44 12.88
C LYS A 131 18.86 -7.60 12.82
N GLY A 132 18.51 -8.00 11.61
CA GLY A 132 17.72 -9.20 11.33
C GLY A 132 18.59 -10.40 11.02
N ASP A 133 18.00 -11.36 10.33
CA ASP A 133 18.64 -12.63 10.01
C ASP A 133 19.70 -12.55 8.90
N ALA A 134 20.43 -13.65 8.69
CA ALA A 134 21.40 -13.77 7.61
C ALA A 134 20.73 -13.77 6.22
N CYS A 135 21.28 -12.97 5.31
CA CYS A 135 20.87 -12.90 3.92
C CYS A 135 21.08 -14.26 3.23
N PRO A 136 20.05 -14.81 2.55
CA PRO A 136 20.15 -16.12 1.90
C PRO A 136 21.15 -16.16 0.74
N LYS A 137 21.54 -14.99 0.19
CA LYS A 137 22.49 -14.89 -0.94
C LYS A 137 23.94 -14.68 -0.51
N CYS A 138 24.20 -13.89 0.54
CA CYS A 138 25.57 -13.51 0.91
C CYS A 138 25.94 -13.80 2.37
N GLY A 139 25.03 -14.33 3.18
CA GLY A 139 25.25 -14.68 4.58
C GLY A 139 25.39 -13.50 5.56
N ARG A 140 25.43 -12.25 5.07
CA ARG A 140 25.49 -11.06 5.94
C ARG A 140 24.16 -10.79 6.62
N LEU A 141 24.19 -10.24 7.82
CA LEU A 141 22.97 -9.85 8.53
C LEU A 141 22.19 -8.80 7.75
N MET A 142 20.89 -9.04 7.61
CA MET A 142 19.92 -8.12 7.02
C MET A 142 19.55 -7.06 8.04
N THR A 143 18.96 -5.95 7.57
CA THR A 143 18.38 -4.93 8.44
C THR A 143 16.87 -5.10 8.46
N THR A 144 16.28 -5.23 9.64
CA THR A 144 14.84 -5.23 9.84
C THR A 144 14.35 -3.79 9.84
N PHE A 145 13.50 -3.43 8.88
CA PHE A 145 12.90 -2.11 8.73
C PHE A 145 11.50 -2.03 9.34
N ILE A 146 10.77 -3.15 9.30
CA ILE A 146 9.41 -3.27 9.82
C ILE A 146 9.39 -4.41 10.83
N SER A 147 8.81 -4.14 11.98
CA SER A 147 8.39 -5.14 12.97
C SER A 147 7.05 -4.69 13.53
N SER A 148 5.97 -5.34 13.12
CA SER A 148 4.61 -4.97 13.50
C SER A 148 3.84 -6.24 13.89
N ARG A 149 2.75 -6.04 14.64
CA ARG A 149 1.81 -7.12 14.97
C ARG A 149 0.40 -6.64 14.70
N TYR A 150 -0.38 -7.42 13.98
CA TYR A 150 -1.75 -7.07 13.62
C TYR A 150 -2.67 -8.30 13.64
N LEU A 151 -3.97 -8.09 13.78
CA LEU A 151 -4.97 -9.16 13.69
C LEU A 151 -5.33 -9.37 12.22
N SER A 152 -5.03 -10.54 11.66
CA SER A 152 -5.28 -10.80 10.24
C SER A 152 -6.72 -11.23 9.98
N HIS A 153 -7.31 -10.64 8.94
CA HIS A 153 -8.61 -11.05 8.42
C HIS A 153 -8.52 -12.34 7.61
N LYS A 154 -7.38 -12.59 6.97
CA LYS A 154 -7.12 -13.79 6.18
C LYS A 154 -6.91 -15.04 7.05
N TRP A 155 -6.11 -14.92 8.11
CA TRP A 155 -5.78 -16.04 9.01
C TRP A 155 -6.62 -16.10 10.28
N LYS A 156 -7.44 -15.07 10.54
CA LYS A 156 -8.31 -14.97 11.74
C LYS A 156 -7.52 -15.10 13.06
N THR A 157 -6.27 -14.66 13.07
CA THR A 157 -5.38 -14.70 14.23
C THR A 157 -4.34 -13.57 14.14
N TRP A 158 -3.58 -13.39 15.21
CA TRP A 158 -2.48 -12.43 15.24
C TRP A 158 -1.33 -12.87 14.31
N VAL A 159 -0.81 -11.92 13.57
CA VAL A 159 0.34 -12.08 12.67
C VAL A 159 1.42 -11.09 13.08
N ASP A 160 2.63 -11.60 13.25
CA ASP A 160 3.83 -10.80 13.41
C ASP A 160 4.46 -10.60 12.02
N GLU A 161 4.51 -9.35 11.56
CA GLU A 161 5.05 -8.93 10.27
C GLU A 161 6.46 -8.39 10.45
N HIS A 162 7.38 -8.91 9.63
CA HIS A 162 8.75 -8.45 9.56
C HIS A 162 9.18 -8.20 8.11
N VAL A 163 9.75 -7.02 7.85
CA VAL A 163 10.39 -6.73 6.56
C VAL A 163 11.87 -6.53 6.79
N GLU A 164 12.66 -7.43 6.22
CA GLU A 164 14.12 -7.45 6.30
C GLU A 164 14.74 -7.16 4.94
N VAL A 165 15.79 -6.35 4.91
CA VAL A 165 16.47 -5.98 3.66
C VAL A 165 17.97 -6.19 3.76
N CYS A 166 18.52 -6.86 2.75
CA CYS A 166 19.96 -6.93 2.53
C CYS A 166 20.35 -5.84 1.52
N GLU A 167 20.85 -4.70 2.00
CA GLU A 167 21.18 -3.56 1.13
C GLU A 167 22.28 -3.88 0.09
N GLN A 168 23.20 -4.81 0.40
CA GLN A 168 24.22 -5.21 -0.57
C GLN A 168 23.68 -6.05 -1.74
N CYS A 169 22.68 -6.89 -1.49
CA CYS A 169 22.14 -7.81 -2.49
C CYS A 169 20.81 -7.33 -3.09
N ASN A 170 20.24 -6.23 -2.56
CA ASN A 170 18.90 -5.75 -2.85
C ASN A 170 17.81 -6.82 -2.68
N ILE A 171 18.01 -7.73 -1.72
CA ILE A 171 17.00 -8.74 -1.36
C ILE A 171 16.12 -8.15 -0.27
N VAL A 172 14.81 -8.18 -0.50
CA VAL A 172 13.77 -7.84 0.48
C VAL A 172 13.06 -9.14 0.85
N LEU A 173 13.04 -9.47 2.14
CA LEU A 173 12.25 -10.56 2.69
C LEU A 173 11.11 -9.98 3.49
N HIS A 174 9.89 -10.31 3.08
CA HIS A 174 8.70 -10.06 3.87
C HIS A 174 8.27 -11.37 4.51
N ARG A 175 8.31 -11.43 5.84
CA ARG A 175 7.94 -12.59 6.64
C ARG A 175 6.69 -12.28 7.45
N LEU A 176 5.73 -13.21 7.39
CA LEU A 176 4.53 -13.19 8.18
C LEU A 176 4.56 -14.44 9.07
N VAL A 177 4.69 -14.23 10.38
CA VAL A 177 4.69 -15.31 11.36
C VAL A 177 3.32 -15.36 12.00
N ILE A 178 2.60 -16.45 11.74
CA ILE A 178 1.26 -16.66 12.26
C ILE A 178 1.40 -17.14 13.71
N SER A 179 0.85 -16.38 14.66
CA SER A 179 0.73 -16.85 16.04
C SER A 179 -0.25 -18.03 16.08
N GLN A 180 0.24 -19.25 16.32
CA GLN A 180 -0.62 -20.39 16.62
C GLN A 180 -1.20 -20.23 18.03
N ILE A 181 -2.53 -20.33 18.12
CA ILE A 181 -3.28 -20.40 19.39
C ILE A 181 -3.13 -21.80 19.96
#